data_AF-A0AAW5IG53-F1
#
_entry.id   AF-A0AAW5IG53-F1
#
_cell.length_a   1.000
_cell.length_b   1.000
_cell.length_c   1.000
_cell.angle_alpha   90.00
_cell.angle_beta   90.00
_cell.angle_gamma   90.00
#
_symmetry.space_group_name_H-M   'P 1'
#
loop_
_entity.id
_entity.type
_entity.pdbx_description
1 polymer ?
#
loop_
_entity_poly.entity_id
_entity_poly.type
_entity_poly.pdbx_seq_one_letter_code
_entity_poly.pdbx_strand_id
1 'polypeptide(L)'
;MDIKPKQIAVRDLIAGYTNDPNHGVYGYHGKLNIRPPYQREFRYELKQQQAVIETILKGYPLNIMYWSVVDDGSYEMIDGQQRTLSICEYYLHGFNIVDKDRPVLYFDNLTEKEKKDFLDYELTVYFCIGTDKEKLDWFRVINIAGERLLDQELRNAVYVGPFVTDARRYFSKNGCAAYKVGGDYMTGKLEEQAYLETILKWAARHDGIQDSAPIDKYMAIHQYDPNANQLWAYYMQVITWVKTTFKKYRKEMKGLDWGAMFDEFGSNIYDTEQLESEIHRLMEDDEIMKKAGIYRYVLSGDLRDLSFRTFDKKQKREAYERQKGICAHCGKPFKLEEMEADHITPWCEGGTTVAENCQMLCRTCNRIKGGK
;
A
#
# COMPACT_ATOMS: atom_id res chain seq x y z
N MET A 1 7.75 -14.54 20.61
CA MET A 1 6.38 -14.11 20.97
C MET A 1 5.79 -15.12 21.96
N ASP A 2 5.27 -14.65 23.08
CA ASP A 2 4.50 -15.45 24.06
C ASP A 2 3.01 -15.24 23.81
N ILE A 3 2.23 -16.32 23.74
CA ILE A 3 0.80 -16.28 23.39
C ILE A 3 0.00 -17.09 24.41
N LYS A 4 -0.93 -16.43 25.12
CA LYS A 4 -1.72 -17.05 26.19
C LYS A 4 -3.22 -17.00 25.91
N PRO A 5 -3.92 -18.14 25.85
CA PRO A 5 -5.37 -18.16 25.68
C PRO A 5 -6.07 -17.65 26.94
N LYS A 6 -7.16 -16.91 26.74
CA LYS A 6 -8.04 -16.39 27.76
C LYS A 6 -9.48 -16.44 27.27
N GLN A 7 -10.39 -16.87 28.12
CA GLN A 7 -11.82 -16.69 27.90
C GLN A 7 -12.26 -15.38 28.54
N ILE A 8 -12.98 -14.56 27.77
CA ILE A 8 -13.48 -13.26 28.21
C ILE A 8 -14.98 -13.21 27.93
N ALA A 9 -15.78 -13.04 28.98
CA ALA A 9 -17.23 -12.91 28.82
C ALA A 9 -17.58 -11.59 28.13
N VAL A 10 -18.65 -11.59 27.33
CA VAL A 10 -19.14 -10.37 26.67
C VAL A 10 -19.42 -9.26 27.68
N ARG A 11 -19.96 -9.58 28.86
CA ARG A 11 -20.18 -8.60 29.95
C ARG A 11 -18.90 -7.86 30.38
N ASP A 12 -17.76 -8.54 30.37
CA ASP A 12 -16.49 -7.93 30.76
C ASP A 12 -15.93 -7.12 29.59
N LEU A 13 -16.05 -7.63 28.36
CA LEU A 13 -15.66 -6.91 27.14
C LEU A 13 -16.37 -5.54 27.03
N ILE A 14 -17.68 -5.49 27.29
CA ILE A 14 -18.47 -4.24 27.19
C ILE A 14 -18.31 -3.33 28.42
N ALA A 15 -17.78 -3.84 29.54
CA ALA A 15 -17.64 -3.05 30.75
C ALA A 15 -16.73 -1.84 30.50
N GLY A 16 -17.18 -0.65 30.87
CA GLY A 16 -16.44 0.59 30.62
C GLY A 16 -16.27 0.94 29.14
N TYR A 17 -17.14 0.41 28.26
CA TYR A 17 -17.08 0.73 26.84
C TYR A 17 -17.31 2.21 26.58
N THR A 18 -16.45 2.79 25.74
CA THR A 18 -16.57 4.16 25.24
C THR A 18 -16.28 4.19 23.75
N ASN A 19 -17.02 5.02 23.01
CA ASN A 19 -16.79 5.26 21.58
C ASN A 19 -16.68 6.76 21.35
N ASP A 20 -15.45 7.27 21.44
CA ASP A 20 -15.16 8.69 21.26
C ASP A 20 -14.39 8.88 19.93
N PRO A 21 -14.91 9.69 19.00
CA PRO A 21 -14.24 9.95 17.72
C PRO A 21 -12.82 10.55 17.84
N ASN A 22 -12.53 11.24 18.94
CA ASN A 22 -11.26 11.92 19.20
C ASN A 22 -10.30 11.07 20.05
N HIS A 23 -10.83 10.32 21.02
CA HIS A 23 -10.03 9.55 21.98
C HIS A 23 -9.88 8.07 21.63
N GLY A 24 -10.74 7.54 20.75
CA GLY A 24 -10.76 6.13 20.34
C GLY A 24 -11.93 5.35 20.96
N VAL A 25 -11.90 4.04 20.75
CA VAL A 25 -12.90 3.10 21.26
C VAL A 25 -12.24 2.18 22.27
N TYR A 26 -12.76 2.17 23.48
CA TYR A 26 -12.25 1.34 24.57
C TYR A 26 -13.32 0.38 25.08
N GLY A 27 -12.88 -0.72 25.68
CA GLY A 27 -13.71 -1.69 26.39
C GLY A 27 -12.87 -2.45 27.42
N TYR A 28 -13.38 -3.57 27.91
CA TYR A 28 -12.72 -4.41 28.93
C TYR A 28 -12.26 -3.62 30.15
N HIS A 29 -13.22 -3.00 30.84
CA HIS A 29 -13.03 -2.07 31.94
C HIS A 29 -12.17 -0.84 31.57
N GLY A 30 -12.23 -0.41 30.31
CA GLY A 30 -11.42 0.67 29.76
C GLY A 30 -9.95 0.30 29.50
N LYS A 31 -9.56 -0.97 29.69
CA LYS A 31 -8.17 -1.43 29.49
C LYS A 31 -7.87 -1.89 28.07
N LEU A 32 -8.89 -2.22 27.28
CA LEU A 32 -8.71 -2.64 25.89
C LEU A 32 -8.97 -1.46 24.98
N ASN A 33 -7.94 -1.02 24.27
CA ASN A 33 -8.07 -0.17 23.11
C ASN A 33 -8.58 -1.01 21.93
N ILE A 34 -9.89 -0.99 21.70
CA ILE A 34 -10.58 -1.74 20.64
C ILE A 34 -10.24 -1.15 19.27
N ARG A 35 -10.23 0.18 19.21
CA ARG A 35 -9.94 0.94 18.00
C ARG A 35 -9.35 2.29 18.42
N PRO A 36 -8.05 2.54 18.22
CA PRO A 36 -7.51 3.87 18.41
C PRO A 36 -8.21 4.88 17.48
N PRO A 37 -8.23 6.18 17.82
CA PRO A 37 -8.91 7.21 17.00
C PRO A 37 -8.33 7.33 15.58
N TYR A 38 -7.15 6.74 15.38
CA TYR A 38 -6.44 6.67 14.12
C TYR A 38 -6.63 5.35 13.35
N GLN A 39 -7.34 4.34 13.85
CA GLN A 39 -7.59 3.12 13.06
C GLN A 39 -8.84 3.29 12.18
N ARG A 40 -9.01 2.44 11.15
CA ARG A 40 -10.08 2.60 10.15
C ARG A 40 -11.47 2.62 10.79
N GLU A 41 -12.37 3.37 10.15
CA GLU A 41 -13.80 3.30 10.42
C GLU A 41 -14.33 1.85 10.27
N PHE A 42 -15.39 1.57 11.01
CA PHE A 42 -16.06 0.28 11.01
C PHE A 42 -16.50 -0.11 9.58
N ARG A 43 -16.16 -1.32 9.13
CA ARG A 43 -16.35 -1.78 7.75
C ARG A 43 -17.50 -2.76 7.58
N TYR A 44 -17.89 -3.48 8.66
CA TYR A 44 -18.93 -4.49 8.56
C TYR A 44 -20.24 -3.87 8.10
N GLU A 45 -20.80 -4.40 7.02
CA GLU A 45 -22.17 -4.11 6.63
C GLU A 45 -23.13 -4.71 7.66
N LEU A 46 -24.36 -4.18 7.74
CA LEU A 46 -25.37 -4.59 8.71
C LEU A 46 -25.54 -6.12 8.80
N LYS A 47 -25.53 -6.82 7.65
CA LYS A 47 -25.65 -8.29 7.61
C LYS A 47 -24.50 -9.00 8.32
N GLN A 48 -23.27 -8.49 8.18
CA GLN A 48 -22.09 -9.06 8.84
C GLN A 48 -22.17 -8.84 10.35
N GLN A 49 -22.64 -7.67 10.80
CA GLN A 49 -22.84 -7.37 12.21
C GLN A 49 -23.91 -8.28 12.82
N GLN A 50 -25.05 -8.44 12.14
CA GLN A 50 -26.13 -9.33 12.56
C GLN A 50 -25.65 -10.78 12.70
N ALA A 51 -24.83 -11.27 11.76
CA ALA A 51 -24.27 -12.62 11.83
C ALA A 51 -23.40 -12.86 13.08
N VAL A 52 -22.66 -11.84 13.55
CA VAL A 52 -21.89 -11.93 14.80
C VAL A 52 -22.82 -12.16 15.99
N ILE A 53 -23.86 -11.35 16.10
CA ILE A 53 -24.82 -11.41 17.22
C ILE A 53 -25.61 -12.72 17.19
N GLU A 54 -26.05 -13.16 16.01
CA GLU A 54 -26.72 -14.45 15.85
C GLU A 54 -25.83 -15.63 16.26
N THR A 55 -24.53 -15.56 15.95
CA THR A 55 -23.56 -16.60 16.34
C THR A 55 -23.47 -16.70 17.86
N ILE A 56 -23.43 -15.57 18.55
CA ILE A 56 -23.41 -15.48 20.02
C ILE A 56 -24.69 -16.08 20.61
N LEU A 57 -25.86 -15.63 20.16
CA LEU A 57 -27.14 -16.08 20.70
C LEU A 57 -27.42 -17.57 20.43
N LYS A 58 -26.86 -18.12 19.34
CA LYS A 58 -26.93 -19.56 19.03
C LYS A 58 -25.87 -20.39 19.78
N GLY A 59 -24.96 -19.75 20.52
CA GLY A 59 -23.86 -20.41 21.22
C GLY A 59 -22.82 -21.03 20.28
N TYR A 60 -22.76 -20.58 19.04
CA TYR A 60 -21.79 -21.05 18.06
C TYR A 60 -20.42 -20.41 18.29
N PRO A 61 -19.31 -21.08 17.92
CA PRO A 61 -17.98 -20.53 18.11
C PRO A 61 -17.76 -19.32 17.19
N LEU A 62 -17.45 -18.18 17.79
CA LEU A 62 -16.89 -17.03 17.10
C LEU A 62 -15.39 -17.26 16.86
N ASN A 63 -14.90 -16.70 15.75
CA ASN A 63 -13.48 -16.73 15.45
C ASN A 63 -12.66 -16.07 16.56
N ILE A 64 -11.51 -16.70 16.85
CA ILE A 64 -10.53 -16.29 17.85
C ILE A 64 -10.15 -14.82 17.69
N MET A 65 -10.00 -14.11 18.80
CA MET A 65 -9.47 -12.74 18.84
C MET A 65 -8.04 -12.72 19.36
N TYR A 66 -7.29 -11.69 19.00
CA TYR A 66 -5.91 -11.53 19.43
C TYR A 66 -5.72 -10.12 19.98
N TRP A 67 -5.16 -10.00 21.18
CA TRP A 67 -4.85 -8.72 21.81
C TRP A 67 -3.36 -8.64 22.14
N SER A 68 -2.73 -7.52 21.84
CA SER A 68 -1.36 -7.21 22.26
C SER A 68 -1.40 -6.72 23.70
N VAL A 69 -0.52 -7.22 24.55
CA VAL A 69 -0.32 -6.69 25.90
C VAL A 69 0.67 -5.52 25.82
N VAL A 70 0.33 -4.41 26.48
CA VAL A 70 1.17 -3.21 26.59
C VAL A 70 1.85 -3.19 27.96
N ASP A 71 2.99 -2.50 28.07
CA ASP A 71 3.83 -2.48 29.28
C ASP A 71 3.12 -1.97 30.54
N ASP A 72 2.09 -1.13 30.38
CA ASP A 72 1.26 -0.61 31.47
C ASP A 72 0.14 -1.57 31.92
N GLY A 73 0.07 -2.77 31.31
CA GLY A 73 -0.95 -3.78 31.58
C GLY A 73 -2.29 -3.53 30.88
N SER A 74 -2.36 -2.55 29.98
CA SER A 74 -3.46 -2.38 29.04
C SER A 74 -3.31 -3.31 27.82
N TYR A 75 -4.32 -3.31 26.96
CA TYR A 75 -4.41 -4.18 25.79
C TYR A 75 -4.73 -3.38 24.54
N GLU A 76 -4.16 -3.79 23.42
CA GLU A 76 -4.49 -3.28 22.09
C GLU A 76 -5.04 -4.40 21.22
N MET A 77 -6.16 -4.14 20.54
CA MET A 77 -6.78 -5.11 19.64
C MET A 77 -5.89 -5.38 18.40
N ILE A 78 -5.47 -6.63 18.21
CA ILE A 78 -4.75 -7.09 17.01
C ILE A 78 -5.76 -7.56 15.95
N ASP A 79 -6.66 -8.46 16.34
CA ASP A 79 -7.71 -9.00 15.49
C ASP A 79 -9.00 -9.21 16.29
N GLY A 80 -10.14 -9.01 15.61
CA GLY A 80 -11.47 -9.07 16.20
C GLY A 80 -12.17 -7.73 16.34
N GLN A 81 -11.55 -6.62 15.91
CA GLN A 81 -12.11 -5.27 16.01
C GLN A 81 -13.57 -5.20 15.55
N GLN A 82 -13.88 -5.68 14.34
CA GLN A 82 -15.23 -5.57 13.77
C GLN A 82 -16.26 -6.41 14.55
N ARG A 83 -15.86 -7.59 15.03
CA ARG A 83 -16.70 -8.45 15.88
C ARG A 83 -16.99 -7.75 17.21
N THR A 84 -15.95 -7.23 17.85
CA THR A 84 -16.04 -6.50 19.12
C THR A 84 -16.93 -5.25 18.99
N LEU A 85 -16.74 -4.44 17.95
CA LEU A 85 -17.58 -3.27 17.70
C LEU A 85 -19.04 -3.66 17.45
N SER A 86 -19.31 -4.73 16.68
CA SER A 86 -20.68 -5.22 16.46
C SER A 86 -21.35 -5.62 17.78
N ILE A 87 -20.63 -6.29 18.68
CA ILE A 87 -21.11 -6.67 20.02
C ILE A 87 -21.47 -5.43 20.84
N CYS A 88 -20.57 -4.46 20.91
CA CYS A 88 -20.77 -3.23 21.67
C CYS A 88 -21.91 -2.37 21.10
N GLU A 89 -21.98 -2.21 19.77
CA GLU A 89 -23.03 -1.44 19.11
C GLU A 89 -24.40 -2.09 19.27
N TYR A 90 -24.51 -3.42 19.19
CA TYR A 90 -25.77 -4.11 19.45
C TYR A 90 -26.28 -3.90 20.88
N TYR A 91 -25.38 -4.01 21.87
CA TYR A 91 -25.70 -3.76 23.28
C TYR A 91 -26.19 -2.31 23.51
N LEU A 92 -25.68 -1.36 22.74
CA LEU A 92 -26.05 0.06 22.79
C LEU A 92 -27.18 0.46 21.82
N HIS A 93 -27.93 -0.52 21.27
CA HIS A 93 -29.04 -0.27 20.33
C HIS A 93 -28.66 0.39 19.00
N GLY A 94 -27.41 0.24 18.56
CA GLY A 94 -26.96 0.75 17.26
C GLY A 94 -27.63 0.08 16.06
N PHE A 95 -28.04 -1.18 16.21
CA PHE A 95 -28.78 -1.94 15.20
C PHE A 95 -29.60 -3.08 15.82
N ASN A 96 -30.48 -3.71 15.03
CA ASN A 96 -31.26 -4.89 15.43
C ASN A 96 -30.85 -6.13 14.64
N ILE A 97 -31.09 -7.32 15.20
CA ILE A 97 -31.06 -8.57 14.46
C ILE A 97 -32.45 -8.95 13.95
N VAL A 98 -32.50 -9.89 13.01
CA VAL A 98 -33.72 -10.41 12.40
C VAL A 98 -33.78 -11.91 12.66
N ASP A 99 -34.83 -12.36 13.33
CA ASP A 99 -35.13 -13.77 13.54
C ASP A 99 -36.42 -14.14 12.78
N LYS A 100 -36.61 -15.43 12.46
CA LYS A 100 -37.74 -15.89 11.64
C LYS A 100 -39.09 -15.52 12.24
N ASP A 101 -39.20 -15.61 13.56
CA ASP A 101 -40.43 -15.34 14.31
C ASP A 101 -40.46 -13.92 14.89
N ARG A 102 -39.31 -13.23 14.92
CA ARG A 102 -39.13 -11.92 15.54
C ARG A 102 -38.29 -11.03 14.61
N PRO A 103 -38.92 -10.28 13.70
CA PRO A 103 -38.21 -9.58 12.64
C PRO A 103 -37.37 -8.38 13.11
N VAL A 104 -37.61 -7.88 14.33
CA VAL A 104 -36.86 -6.77 14.92
C VAL A 104 -36.52 -7.11 16.36
N LEU A 105 -35.25 -7.42 16.61
CA LEU A 105 -34.74 -7.75 17.93
C LEU A 105 -33.56 -6.86 18.31
N TYR A 106 -33.83 -5.93 19.22
CA TYR A 106 -32.82 -5.16 19.95
C TYR A 106 -32.44 -5.88 21.25
N PHE A 107 -31.30 -5.51 21.83
CA PHE A 107 -30.84 -6.08 23.09
C PHE A 107 -31.89 -5.97 24.22
N ASP A 108 -32.55 -4.82 24.38
CA ASP A 108 -33.55 -4.63 25.46
C ASP A 108 -34.79 -5.52 25.30
N ASN A 109 -35.12 -5.87 24.06
CA ASN A 109 -36.31 -6.65 23.72
C ASN A 109 -36.04 -8.15 23.71
N LEU A 110 -34.79 -8.57 23.96
CA LEU A 110 -34.46 -9.97 24.21
C LEU A 110 -35.12 -10.46 25.51
N THR A 111 -35.43 -11.74 25.58
CA THR A 111 -35.84 -12.37 26.83
C THR A 111 -34.69 -12.34 27.83
N GLU A 112 -34.99 -12.42 29.14
CA GLU A 112 -33.95 -12.43 30.18
C GLU A 112 -32.95 -13.58 30.02
N LYS A 113 -33.41 -14.72 29.47
CA LYS A 113 -32.53 -15.82 29.12
C LYS A 113 -31.57 -15.42 27.99
N GLU A 114 -32.07 -14.86 26.90
CA GLU A 114 -31.24 -14.45 25.76
C GLU A 114 -30.25 -13.34 26.11
N LYS A 115 -30.66 -12.37 26.96
CA LYS A 115 -29.73 -11.35 27.49
C LYS A 115 -28.60 -12.01 28.28
N LYS A 116 -28.94 -12.99 29.12
CA LYS A 116 -27.95 -13.74 29.89
C LYS A 116 -27.02 -14.53 28.97
N ASP A 117 -27.57 -15.27 28.01
CA ASP A 117 -26.81 -16.06 27.04
C ASP A 117 -25.86 -15.17 26.23
N PHE A 118 -26.29 -13.97 25.84
CA PHE A 118 -25.44 -12.97 25.19
C PHE A 118 -24.30 -12.47 26.10
N LEU A 119 -24.62 -12.06 27.33
CA LEU A 119 -23.64 -11.46 28.25
C LEU A 119 -22.63 -12.47 28.81
N ASP A 120 -23.04 -13.72 28.98
CA ASP A 120 -22.22 -14.82 29.51
C ASP A 120 -21.44 -15.57 28.42
N TYR A 121 -21.68 -15.25 27.14
CA TYR A 121 -20.91 -15.83 26.04
C TYR A 121 -19.41 -15.54 26.20
N GLU A 122 -18.58 -16.58 26.15
CA GLU A 122 -17.14 -16.49 26.31
C GLU A 122 -16.43 -16.36 24.97
N LEU A 123 -15.74 -15.23 24.78
CA LEU A 123 -14.87 -14.99 23.65
C LEU A 123 -13.51 -15.62 23.89
N THR A 124 -13.03 -16.39 22.92
CA THR A 124 -11.66 -16.92 22.94
C THR A 124 -10.69 -15.86 22.45
N VAL A 125 -9.86 -15.36 23.36
CA VAL A 125 -8.88 -14.31 23.13
C VAL A 125 -7.47 -14.83 23.42
N TYR A 126 -6.51 -14.53 22.56
CA TYR A 126 -5.09 -14.77 22.85
C TYR A 126 -4.40 -13.45 23.18
N PHE A 127 -3.76 -13.41 24.35
CA PHE A 127 -2.87 -12.30 24.73
C PHE A 127 -1.47 -12.55 24.16
N CYS A 128 -0.99 -11.59 23.40
CA CYS A 128 0.26 -11.64 22.67
C CYS A 128 1.27 -10.69 23.32
N ILE A 129 2.43 -11.23 23.71
CA ILE A 129 3.54 -10.48 24.28
C ILE A 129 4.77 -10.70 23.38
N GLY A 130 5.42 -9.62 22.94
CA GLY A 130 6.59 -9.72 22.07
C GLY A 130 7.10 -8.34 21.64
N THR A 131 8.23 -8.35 20.94
CA THR A 131 8.81 -7.16 20.32
C THR A 131 7.96 -6.65 19.15
N ASP A 132 8.12 -5.39 18.75
CA ASP A 132 7.43 -4.78 17.61
C ASP A 132 7.53 -5.62 16.33
N LYS A 133 8.74 -6.14 16.05
CA LYS A 133 8.98 -7.01 14.90
C LYS A 133 8.17 -8.30 14.98
N GLU A 134 8.19 -8.97 16.13
CA GLU A 134 7.43 -10.21 16.33
C GLU A 134 5.92 -9.96 16.23
N LYS A 135 5.43 -8.84 16.75
CA LYS A 135 4.04 -8.42 16.58
C LYS A 135 3.72 -8.26 15.10
N LEU A 136 4.51 -7.49 14.35
CA LEU A 136 4.30 -7.23 12.92
C LEU A 136 4.31 -8.52 12.08
N ASP A 137 5.28 -9.40 12.30
CA ASP A 137 5.37 -10.68 11.59
C ASP A 137 4.17 -11.58 11.92
N TRP A 138 3.72 -11.58 13.18
CA TRP A 138 2.53 -12.31 13.60
C TRP A 138 1.22 -11.74 13.02
N PHE A 139 1.09 -10.41 12.97
CA PHE A 139 0.00 -9.71 12.30
C PHE A 139 -0.12 -10.18 10.84
N ARG A 140 1.00 -10.27 10.11
CA ARG A 140 1.01 -10.75 8.71
C ARG A 140 0.51 -12.19 8.59
N VAL A 141 0.79 -13.05 9.57
CA VAL A 141 0.34 -14.46 9.58
C VAL A 141 -1.16 -14.60 9.86
N ILE A 142 -1.70 -13.92 10.87
CA ILE A 142 -3.14 -14.01 11.20
C ILE A 142 -4.00 -13.40 10.09
N ASN A 143 -3.52 -12.33 9.48
CA ASN A 143 -4.22 -11.56 8.46
C ASN A 143 -4.42 -12.30 7.11
N ILE A 144 -4.18 -13.62 7.09
CA ILE A 144 -4.46 -14.53 5.99
C ILE A 144 -5.95 -14.96 5.98
N ALA A 145 -6.63 -14.94 7.13
CA ALA A 145 -8.03 -15.37 7.27
C ALA A 145 -8.95 -14.23 7.76
N GLY A 146 -9.58 -13.49 6.83
CA GLY A 146 -10.51 -12.40 7.13
C GLY A 146 -10.44 -11.26 6.11
N GLU A 147 -11.05 -10.11 6.42
CA GLU A 147 -10.79 -8.87 5.66
C GLU A 147 -9.35 -8.42 5.91
N ARG A 148 -8.50 -8.54 4.90
CA ARG A 148 -7.06 -8.29 4.99
C ARG A 148 -6.76 -6.83 5.39
N LEU A 149 -6.09 -6.63 6.53
CA LEU A 149 -5.42 -5.37 6.86
C LEU A 149 -4.27 -5.13 5.88
N LEU A 150 -4.09 -3.89 5.44
CA LEU A 150 -3.00 -3.52 4.55
C LEU A 150 -1.69 -3.40 5.31
N ASP A 151 -0.56 -3.56 4.61
CA ASP A 151 0.76 -3.55 5.25
C ASP A 151 1.01 -2.26 6.04
N GLN A 152 0.59 -1.10 5.51
CA GLN A 152 0.70 0.16 6.24
C GLN A 152 -0.24 0.27 7.44
N GLU A 153 -1.41 -0.39 7.40
CA GLU A 153 -2.31 -0.47 8.56
C GLU A 153 -1.65 -1.29 9.68
N LEU A 154 -0.98 -2.40 9.33
CA LEU A 154 -0.23 -3.23 10.27
C LEU A 154 0.92 -2.44 10.91
N ARG A 155 1.70 -1.70 10.10
CA ARG A 155 2.81 -0.88 10.60
C ARG A 155 2.34 0.16 11.61
N ASN A 156 1.23 0.84 11.33
CA ASN A 156 0.70 1.86 12.24
C ASN A 156 0.18 1.29 13.57
N ALA A 157 -0.26 0.03 13.59
CA ALA A 157 -0.68 -0.66 14.81
C ALA A 157 0.51 -1.10 15.68
N VAL A 158 1.68 -1.31 15.06
CA VAL A 158 2.90 -1.70 15.77
C VAL A 158 3.71 -0.47 16.21
N TYR A 159 3.90 0.50 15.32
CA TYR A 159 4.70 1.70 15.57
C TYR A 159 3.81 2.84 16.05
N VAL A 160 3.22 2.70 17.23
CA VAL A 160 2.30 3.70 17.78
C VAL A 160 3.09 4.86 18.39
N GLY A 161 2.70 6.09 18.06
CA GLY A 161 3.23 7.27 18.75
C GLY A 161 2.80 8.61 18.12
N PRO A 162 3.27 9.74 18.68
CA PRO A 162 2.86 11.07 18.26
C PRO A 162 3.17 11.34 16.78
N PHE A 163 4.32 10.87 16.29
CA PHE A 163 4.71 10.97 14.89
C PHE A 163 3.69 10.32 13.94
N VAL A 164 3.32 9.06 14.19
CA VAL A 164 2.39 8.32 13.31
C VAL A 164 1.01 8.97 13.34
N THR A 165 0.57 9.44 14.51
CA THR A 165 -0.69 10.16 14.67
C THR A 165 -0.70 11.44 13.81
N ASP A 166 0.37 12.23 13.87
CA ASP A 166 0.48 13.48 13.12
C ASP A 166 0.69 13.25 11.61
N ALA A 167 1.50 12.25 11.21
CA ALA A 167 1.71 11.88 9.81
C ALA A 167 0.39 11.52 9.13
N ARG A 168 -0.45 10.72 9.79
CA ARG A 168 -1.76 10.33 9.24
C ARG A 168 -2.71 11.51 9.01
N ARG A 169 -2.59 12.59 9.80
CA ARG A 169 -3.34 13.84 9.56
C ARG A 169 -3.01 14.44 8.19
N TYR A 170 -1.75 14.38 7.78
CA TYR A 170 -1.30 14.90 6.49
C TYR A 170 -1.61 13.97 5.32
N PHE A 171 -1.59 12.64 5.53
CA PHE A 171 -1.46 11.68 4.43
C PHE A 171 -2.60 10.66 4.28
N SER A 172 -3.45 10.42 5.29
CA SER A 172 -4.34 9.24 5.31
C SER A 172 -5.85 9.53 5.31
N LYS A 173 -6.27 10.77 5.59
CA LYS A 173 -7.71 11.12 5.61
C LYS A 173 -8.22 11.54 4.22
N ASN A 174 -9.51 11.32 3.95
CA ASN A 174 -10.12 11.86 2.74
C ASN A 174 -10.02 13.39 2.71
N GLY A 175 -9.50 13.93 1.59
CA GLY A 175 -9.22 15.35 1.45
C GLY A 175 -8.07 15.87 2.33
N CYS A 176 -7.14 15.00 2.76
CA CYS A 176 -5.94 15.39 3.50
C CYS A 176 -5.10 16.43 2.73
N ALA A 177 -4.20 17.11 3.46
CA ALA A 177 -3.34 18.14 2.88
C ALA A 177 -2.51 17.60 1.72
N ALA A 178 -1.97 16.38 1.84
CA ALA A 178 -1.19 15.76 0.78
C ALA A 178 -2.01 15.55 -0.50
N TYR A 179 -3.25 15.07 -0.39
CA TYR A 179 -4.14 14.89 -1.53
C TYR A 179 -4.43 16.21 -2.26
N LYS A 180 -4.71 17.27 -1.51
CA LYS A 180 -4.97 18.61 -2.07
C LYS A 180 -3.76 19.18 -2.80
N VAL A 181 -2.56 18.92 -2.29
CA VAL A 181 -1.32 19.48 -2.84
C VAL A 181 -0.77 18.67 -4.00
N GLY A 182 -0.74 17.33 -3.89
CA GLY A 182 -0.02 16.46 -4.83
C GLY A 182 -0.82 15.27 -5.34
N GLY A 183 -2.16 15.27 -5.19
CA GLY A 183 -3.00 14.13 -5.55
C GLY A 183 -2.88 13.67 -7.01
N ASP A 184 -2.55 14.57 -7.92
CA ASP A 184 -2.31 14.26 -9.33
C ASP A 184 -1.02 13.45 -9.59
N TYR A 185 -0.06 13.51 -8.66
CA TYR A 185 1.24 12.84 -8.77
C TYR A 185 1.31 11.51 -8.01
N MET A 186 0.30 11.22 -7.20
CA MET A 186 0.24 10.07 -6.30
C MET A 186 -0.81 9.06 -6.77
N THR A 187 -0.70 7.82 -6.30
CA THR A 187 -1.65 6.73 -6.60
C THR A 187 -2.04 5.96 -5.34
N GLY A 188 -3.12 5.17 -5.46
CA GLY A 188 -3.68 4.38 -4.36
C GLY A 188 -4.82 5.08 -3.63
N LYS A 189 -5.57 4.31 -2.84
CA LYS A 189 -6.70 4.83 -2.07
C LYS A 189 -6.24 5.43 -0.74
N LEU A 190 -6.83 6.55 -0.33
CA LEU A 190 -6.47 7.23 0.91
C LEU A 190 -6.90 6.43 2.14
N GLU A 191 -8.08 5.79 2.08
CA GLU A 191 -8.60 4.92 3.14
C GLU A 191 -7.72 3.68 3.35
N GLU A 192 -6.93 3.32 2.34
CA GLU A 192 -5.93 2.26 2.33
C GLU A 192 -4.53 2.76 2.76
N GLN A 193 -4.39 4.06 3.05
CA GLN A 193 -3.17 4.72 3.49
C GLN A 193 -2.00 4.65 2.51
N ALA A 194 -2.30 4.45 1.21
CA ALA A 194 -1.30 4.30 0.16
C ALA A 194 -0.37 5.51 0.01
N TYR A 195 -0.87 6.73 0.27
CA TYR A 195 -0.05 7.95 0.21
C TYR A 195 0.98 7.96 1.32
N LEU A 196 0.56 7.66 2.56
CA LEU A 196 1.46 7.57 3.70
C LEU A 196 2.55 6.51 3.45
N GLU A 197 2.17 5.33 2.96
CA GLU A 197 3.12 4.27 2.63
C GLU A 197 4.16 4.72 1.58
N THR A 198 3.70 5.36 0.49
CA THR A 198 4.59 5.86 -0.56
C THR A 198 5.58 6.90 -0.03
N ILE A 199 5.11 7.82 0.82
CA ILE A 199 5.92 8.92 1.33
C ILE A 199 6.90 8.42 2.40
N LEU A 200 6.51 7.47 3.25
CA LEU A 200 7.43 6.81 4.17
C LEU A 200 8.50 6.03 3.42
N LYS A 201 8.15 5.38 2.29
CA LYS A 201 9.13 4.72 1.42
C LYS A 201 10.14 5.72 0.86
N TRP A 202 9.67 6.88 0.40
CA TRP A 202 10.54 7.95 -0.09
C TRP A 202 11.46 8.48 1.02
N ALA A 203 10.89 8.82 2.18
CA ALA A 203 11.64 9.35 3.32
C ALA A 203 12.68 8.34 3.86
N ALA A 204 12.33 7.06 3.97
CA ALA A 204 13.27 6.03 4.38
C ALA A 204 14.48 5.95 3.43
N ARG A 205 14.24 6.05 2.11
CA ARG A 205 15.32 6.09 1.12
C ARG A 205 16.13 7.38 1.23
N HIS A 206 15.47 8.53 1.38
CA HIS A 206 16.11 9.84 1.55
C HIS A 206 17.08 9.85 2.74
N ASP A 207 16.67 9.22 3.84
CA ASP A 207 17.47 9.09 5.07
C ASP A 207 18.54 7.98 4.98
N GLY A 208 18.69 7.34 3.83
CA GLY A 208 19.72 6.33 3.58
C GLY A 208 19.46 4.97 4.23
N ILE A 209 18.20 4.66 4.58
CA ILE A 209 17.83 3.37 5.19
C ILE A 209 17.86 2.28 4.11
N GLN A 210 18.82 1.34 4.25
CA GLN A 210 19.03 0.22 3.33
C GLN A 210 18.53 -1.13 3.88
N ASP A 211 17.81 -1.12 5.00
CA ASP A 211 17.24 -2.32 5.60
C ASP A 211 16.27 -3.06 4.66
N SER A 212 16.13 -4.36 4.85
CA SER A 212 15.16 -5.21 4.13
C SER A 212 13.70 -4.77 4.30
N ALA A 213 13.40 -4.00 5.35
CA ALA A 213 12.10 -3.41 5.64
C ALA A 213 12.28 -1.91 5.99
N PRO A 214 12.52 -1.05 4.98
CA PRO A 214 12.95 0.33 5.21
C PRO A 214 11.87 1.21 5.84
N ILE A 215 10.59 0.99 5.49
CA ILE A 215 9.45 1.70 6.09
C ILE A 215 9.34 1.35 7.58
N ASP A 216 9.41 0.05 7.90
CA ASP A 216 9.32 -0.46 9.26
C ASP A 216 10.44 0.14 10.13
N LYS A 217 11.66 0.20 9.60
CA LYS A 217 12.82 0.83 10.26
C LYS A 217 12.62 2.33 10.47
N TYR A 218 12.17 3.05 9.45
CA TYR A 218 11.90 4.49 9.53
C TYR A 218 10.86 4.79 10.62
N MET A 219 9.73 4.08 10.61
CA MET A 219 8.69 4.25 11.60
C MET A 219 9.17 3.91 13.02
N ALA A 220 9.96 2.85 13.19
CA ALA A 220 10.52 2.49 14.49
C ALA A 220 11.44 3.59 15.08
N ILE A 221 12.22 4.28 14.22
CA ILE A 221 13.09 5.40 14.62
C ILE A 221 12.25 6.62 15.03
N HIS A 222 11.23 6.95 14.23
CA HIS A 222 10.49 8.21 14.36
C HIS A 222 9.22 8.14 15.20
N GLN A 223 8.74 6.96 15.61
CA GLN A 223 7.43 6.81 16.27
C GLN A 223 7.23 7.73 17.48
N TYR A 224 8.29 8.03 18.23
CA TYR A 224 8.26 8.90 19.40
C TYR A 224 8.60 10.37 19.13
N ASP A 225 8.87 10.75 17.87
CA ASP A 225 9.02 12.15 17.51
C ASP A 225 7.70 12.90 17.79
N PRO A 226 7.76 14.14 18.29
CA PRO A 226 6.57 14.86 18.75
C PRO A 226 5.58 15.20 17.62
N ASN A 227 6.01 15.17 16.35
CA ASN A 227 5.19 15.47 15.17
C ASN A 227 5.87 14.97 13.88
N ALA A 228 5.16 15.02 12.76
CA ALA A 228 5.62 14.57 11.44
C ALA A 228 6.06 15.74 10.52
N ASN A 229 6.48 16.87 11.08
CA ASN A 229 6.79 18.06 10.28
C ASN A 229 7.93 17.85 9.29
N GLN A 230 8.96 17.05 9.63
CA GLN A 230 10.05 16.75 8.71
C GLN A 230 9.58 15.92 7.50
N LEU A 231 8.76 14.90 7.75
CA LEU A 231 8.13 14.10 6.69
C LEU A 231 7.25 14.97 5.78
N TRP A 232 6.47 15.88 6.37
CA TRP A 232 5.66 16.83 5.62
C TRP A 232 6.50 17.81 4.80
N ALA A 233 7.58 18.36 5.37
CA ALA A 233 8.47 19.29 4.68
C ALA A 233 9.17 18.62 3.50
N TYR A 234 9.63 17.37 3.66
CA TYR A 234 10.20 16.59 2.56
C TYR A 234 9.19 16.36 1.43
N TYR A 235 7.98 15.90 1.75
CA TYR A 235 6.91 15.74 0.76
C TYR A 235 6.62 17.05 0.00
N MET A 236 6.56 18.17 0.72
CA MET A 236 6.34 19.48 0.11
C MET A 236 7.47 19.88 -0.84
N GLN A 237 8.72 19.59 -0.50
CA GLN A 237 9.86 19.85 -1.39
C GLN A 237 9.74 19.04 -2.68
N VAL A 238 9.46 17.73 -2.57
CA VAL A 238 9.25 16.84 -3.73
C VAL A 238 8.15 17.39 -4.63
N ILE A 239 6.95 17.63 -4.11
CA ILE A 239 5.82 18.07 -4.94
C ILE A 239 6.03 19.48 -5.50
N THR A 240 6.64 20.38 -4.73
CA THR A 240 6.96 21.73 -5.22
C THR A 240 7.93 21.64 -6.40
N TRP A 241 9.01 20.86 -6.25
CA TRP A 241 9.98 20.65 -7.32
C TRP A 241 9.34 20.04 -8.56
N VAL A 242 8.47 19.02 -8.42
CA VAL A 242 7.76 18.44 -9.57
C VAL A 242 6.94 19.50 -10.29
N LYS A 243 6.17 20.32 -9.57
CA LYS A 243 5.33 21.37 -10.16
C LYS A 243 6.12 22.51 -10.80
N THR A 244 7.28 22.88 -10.24
CA THR A 244 8.09 23.96 -10.79
C THR A 244 8.95 23.51 -11.95
N THR A 245 9.40 22.25 -11.95
CA THR A 245 10.21 21.66 -13.02
C THR A 245 9.35 21.27 -14.23
N PHE A 246 8.18 20.67 -13.99
CA PHE A 246 7.27 20.18 -15.04
C PHE A 246 6.01 21.03 -15.13
N LYS A 247 6.07 22.12 -15.91
CA LYS A 247 5.01 23.15 -16.01
C LYS A 247 3.64 22.63 -16.46
N LYS A 248 3.61 21.56 -17.25
CA LYS A 248 2.38 21.00 -17.81
C LYS A 248 2.13 19.59 -17.28
N TYR A 249 1.09 19.46 -16.47
CA TYR A 249 0.63 18.16 -16.01
C TYR A 249 0.10 17.31 -17.17
N ARG A 250 0.47 16.02 -17.16
CA ARG A 250 -0.10 14.98 -18.02
C ARG A 250 -0.37 13.74 -17.17
N LYS A 251 -1.34 12.92 -17.57
CA LYS A 251 -1.78 11.74 -16.79
C LYS A 251 -0.65 10.73 -16.53
N GLU A 252 0.35 10.69 -17.41
CA GLU A 252 1.54 9.85 -17.34
C GLU A 252 2.44 10.18 -16.14
N MET A 253 2.28 11.36 -15.52
CA MET A 253 2.98 11.79 -14.32
C MET A 253 2.46 11.13 -13.04
N LYS A 254 1.27 10.55 -13.10
CA LYS A 254 0.58 10.02 -11.93
C LYS A 254 1.24 8.72 -11.45
N GLY A 255 1.69 8.71 -10.20
CA GLY A 255 2.23 7.52 -9.54
C GLY A 255 3.69 7.19 -9.86
N LEU A 256 4.43 8.11 -10.49
CA LEU A 256 5.87 7.96 -10.64
C LEU A 256 6.56 8.07 -9.27
N ASP A 257 7.75 7.47 -9.15
CA ASP A 257 8.57 7.56 -7.93
C ASP A 257 9.24 8.95 -7.85
N TRP A 258 8.44 9.98 -7.59
CA TRP A 258 8.87 11.37 -7.53
C TRP A 258 9.87 11.64 -6.41
N GLY A 259 9.76 10.94 -5.28
CA GLY A 259 10.78 11.01 -4.23
C GLY A 259 12.16 10.61 -4.76
N ALA A 260 12.25 9.53 -5.57
CA ALA A 260 13.54 9.07 -6.09
C ALA A 260 14.15 10.09 -7.04
N MET A 261 13.31 10.61 -7.94
CA MET A 261 13.75 11.60 -8.91
C MET A 261 14.13 12.91 -8.22
N PHE A 262 13.43 13.32 -7.16
CA PHE A 262 13.81 14.49 -6.38
C PHE A 262 15.14 14.29 -5.64
N ASP A 263 15.32 13.14 -4.99
CA ASP A 263 16.57 12.85 -4.27
C ASP A 263 17.79 12.83 -5.22
N GLU A 264 17.60 12.33 -6.45
CA GLU A 264 18.66 12.19 -7.46
C GLU A 264 18.91 13.47 -8.27
N PHE A 265 17.84 14.20 -8.62
CA PHE A 265 17.89 15.30 -9.60
C PHE A 265 17.40 16.65 -9.06
N GLY A 266 16.86 16.70 -7.83
CA GLY A 266 16.16 17.86 -7.28
C GLY A 266 17.04 19.10 -7.07
N SER A 267 18.35 18.92 -6.98
CA SER A 267 19.34 20.00 -6.82
C SER A 267 19.83 20.59 -8.15
N ASN A 268 19.49 19.98 -9.28
CA ASN A 268 19.88 20.46 -10.61
C ASN A 268 19.05 21.67 -11.04
N ILE A 269 19.64 22.50 -11.90
CA ILE A 269 18.97 23.65 -12.51
C ILE A 269 18.52 23.26 -13.91
N TYR A 270 17.22 23.36 -14.17
CA TYR A 270 16.60 23.00 -15.45
C TYR A 270 16.07 24.22 -16.20
N ASP A 271 16.34 24.28 -17.50
CA ASP A 271 15.54 25.11 -18.40
C ASP A 271 14.18 24.41 -18.62
N THR A 272 13.19 24.85 -17.86
CA THR A 272 11.84 24.29 -17.88
C THR A 272 11.12 24.42 -19.22
N GLU A 273 11.47 25.39 -20.07
CA GLU A 273 10.87 25.53 -21.41
C GLU A 273 11.50 24.53 -22.38
N GLN A 274 12.83 24.36 -22.31
CA GLN A 274 13.53 23.33 -23.07
C GLN A 274 13.04 21.93 -22.67
N LEU A 275 12.89 21.68 -21.37
CA LEU A 275 12.44 20.41 -20.83
C LEU A 275 11.01 20.07 -21.27
N GLU A 276 10.08 21.03 -21.24
CA GLU A 276 8.72 20.84 -21.76
C GLU A 276 8.70 20.60 -23.28
N SER A 277 9.57 21.29 -24.04
CA SER A 277 9.70 21.08 -25.49
C SER A 277 10.16 19.66 -25.81
N GLU A 278 11.14 19.14 -25.06
CA GLU A 278 11.63 17.78 -25.22
C GLU A 278 10.58 16.73 -24.80
N ILE A 279 9.87 16.95 -23.68
CA ILE A 279 8.75 16.09 -23.29
C ILE A 279 7.70 16.06 -24.40
N HIS A 280 7.35 17.21 -24.98
CA HIS A 280 6.37 17.27 -26.06
C HIS A 280 6.80 16.45 -27.27
N ARG A 281 8.05 16.59 -27.72
CA ARG A 281 8.62 15.81 -28.82
C ARG A 281 8.56 14.30 -28.55
N LEU A 282 8.96 13.86 -27.35
CA LEU A 282 8.93 12.45 -26.95
C LEU A 282 7.51 11.92 -26.77
N MET A 283 6.56 12.78 -26.40
CA MET A 283 5.14 12.41 -26.32
C MET A 283 4.55 12.12 -27.69
N GLU A 284 5.00 12.79 -28.74
CA GLU A 284 4.60 12.54 -30.14
C GLU A 284 5.27 11.31 -30.78
N ASP A 285 6.37 10.83 -30.18
CA ASP A 285 7.13 9.70 -30.74
C ASP A 285 6.44 8.35 -30.50
N ASP A 286 5.75 7.83 -31.51
CA ASP A 286 5.04 6.54 -31.47
C ASP A 286 5.94 5.34 -31.17
N GLU A 287 7.26 5.49 -31.26
CA GLU A 287 8.20 4.43 -30.91
C GLU A 287 8.42 4.32 -29.40
N ILE A 288 7.98 5.30 -28.60
CA ILE A 288 8.00 5.24 -27.14
C ILE A 288 6.68 4.63 -26.64
N MET A 289 6.75 3.36 -26.24
CA MET A 289 5.61 2.56 -25.77
C MET A 289 5.10 2.96 -24.38
N LYS A 290 6.00 3.34 -23.47
CA LYS A 290 5.63 3.77 -22.10
C LYS A 290 6.04 5.23 -21.88
N LYS A 291 5.10 6.13 -22.17
CA LYS A 291 5.27 7.58 -22.04
C LYS A 291 5.61 8.06 -20.61
N ALA A 292 5.27 7.27 -19.59
CA ALA A 292 5.68 7.51 -18.20
C ALA A 292 7.21 7.63 -18.02
N GLY A 293 7.99 6.86 -18.79
CA GLY A 293 9.46 6.86 -18.70
C GLY A 293 10.12 8.16 -19.16
N ILE A 294 9.41 8.99 -19.95
CA ILE A 294 9.90 10.27 -20.47
C ILE A 294 10.34 11.19 -19.34
N TYR A 295 9.61 11.23 -18.23
CA TYR A 295 9.89 12.16 -17.13
C TYR A 295 11.21 11.88 -16.43
N ARG A 296 11.63 10.62 -16.31
CA ARG A 296 12.95 10.28 -15.78
C ARG A 296 14.03 10.50 -16.84
N TYR A 297 13.77 10.12 -18.09
CA TYR A 297 14.69 10.32 -19.21
C TYR A 297 15.11 11.79 -19.39
N VAL A 298 14.18 12.74 -19.37
CA VAL A 298 14.52 14.16 -19.55
C VAL A 298 15.34 14.74 -18.38
N LEU A 299 15.42 14.04 -17.25
CA LEU A 299 16.28 14.39 -16.12
C LEU A 299 17.64 13.68 -16.19
N SER A 300 17.66 12.41 -16.60
CA SER A 300 18.85 11.54 -16.57
C SER A 300 19.67 11.56 -17.87
N GLY A 301 19.02 11.79 -19.02
CA GLY A 301 19.57 11.55 -20.35
C GLY A 301 19.75 10.07 -20.71
N ASP A 302 19.31 9.14 -19.86
CA ASP A 302 19.55 7.71 -20.04
C ASP A 302 18.43 7.04 -20.83
N LEU A 303 18.74 6.59 -22.05
CA LEU A 303 17.78 5.91 -22.93
C LEU A 303 17.13 4.67 -22.29
N ARG A 304 17.74 4.07 -21.26
CA ARG A 304 17.16 2.95 -20.51
C ARG A 304 15.88 3.32 -19.75
N ASP A 305 15.66 4.60 -19.48
CA ASP A 305 14.43 5.11 -18.89
C ASP A 305 13.26 5.13 -19.90
N LEU A 306 13.55 5.08 -21.21
CA LEU A 306 12.55 5.01 -22.27
C LEU A 306 12.24 3.55 -22.65
N SER A 307 10.95 3.25 -22.73
CA SER A 307 10.48 1.95 -23.24
C SER A 307 10.21 2.07 -24.73
N PHE A 308 11.15 1.64 -25.57
CA PHE A 308 10.99 1.64 -27.02
C PHE A 308 10.12 0.48 -27.53
N ARG A 309 9.57 0.67 -28.73
CA ARG A 309 8.88 -0.35 -29.50
C ARG A 309 9.85 -1.47 -29.85
N THR A 310 9.34 -2.69 -29.85
CA THR A 310 10.10 -3.89 -30.20
C THR A 310 9.50 -4.52 -31.45
N PHE A 311 10.33 -5.19 -32.24
CA PHE A 311 9.87 -5.89 -33.43
C PHE A 311 8.82 -6.95 -33.07
N ASP A 312 7.73 -6.99 -33.83
CA ASP A 312 6.70 -8.00 -33.66
C ASP A 312 7.14 -9.38 -34.21
N LYS A 313 6.37 -10.44 -33.92
CA LYS A 313 6.73 -11.80 -34.36
C LYS A 313 6.83 -11.95 -35.88
N LYS A 314 6.07 -11.16 -36.65
CA LYS A 314 6.06 -11.20 -38.11
C LYS A 314 7.35 -10.59 -38.65
N GLN A 315 7.70 -9.40 -38.18
CA GLN A 315 8.96 -8.71 -38.53
C GLN A 315 10.18 -9.58 -38.20
N LYS A 316 10.20 -10.22 -37.03
CA LYS A 316 11.27 -11.17 -36.64
C LYS A 316 11.39 -12.35 -37.61
N ARG A 317 10.25 -12.94 -38.00
CA ARG A 317 10.23 -14.06 -38.96
C ARG A 317 10.71 -13.60 -40.34
N GLU A 318 10.24 -12.46 -40.82
CA GLU A 318 10.66 -11.92 -42.12
C GLU A 318 12.16 -11.63 -42.16
N ALA A 319 12.72 -11.01 -41.11
CA ALA A 319 14.15 -10.76 -41.00
C ALA A 319 14.97 -12.06 -40.99
N TYR A 320 14.50 -13.07 -40.27
CA TYR A 320 15.15 -14.39 -40.25
C TYR A 320 15.22 -15.04 -41.63
N GLU A 321 14.12 -15.03 -42.40
CA GLU A 321 14.11 -15.59 -43.76
C GLU A 321 15.00 -14.78 -44.71
N ARG A 322 14.97 -13.44 -44.64
CA ARG A 322 15.89 -12.58 -45.41
C ARG A 322 17.35 -12.89 -45.14
N GLN A 323 17.68 -13.19 -43.89
CA GLN A 323 19.04 -13.55 -43.45
C GLN A 323 19.36 -15.04 -43.60
N LYS A 324 18.41 -15.86 -44.04
CA LYS A 324 18.56 -17.34 -44.16
C LYS A 324 19.02 -17.99 -42.85
N GLY A 325 18.56 -17.47 -41.71
CA GLY A 325 18.95 -17.91 -40.37
C GLY A 325 20.41 -17.62 -39.99
N ILE A 326 21.11 -16.73 -40.71
CA ILE A 326 22.49 -16.36 -40.43
C ILE A 326 22.53 -15.11 -39.54
N CYS A 327 23.29 -15.17 -38.45
CA CYS A 327 23.52 -14.02 -37.59
C CYS A 327 24.28 -12.92 -38.34
N ALA A 328 23.74 -11.70 -38.38
CA ALA A 328 24.34 -10.57 -39.10
C ALA A 328 25.72 -10.15 -38.56
N HIS A 329 26.02 -10.47 -37.29
CA HIS A 329 27.30 -10.09 -36.67
C HIS A 329 28.38 -11.17 -36.76
N CYS A 330 28.05 -12.46 -36.56
CA CYS A 330 29.06 -13.53 -36.52
C CYS A 330 29.04 -14.46 -37.74
N GLY A 331 28.08 -14.30 -38.65
CA GLY A 331 27.98 -15.07 -39.89
C GLY A 331 27.65 -16.55 -39.71
N LYS A 332 27.34 -17.01 -38.49
CA LYS A 332 26.98 -18.41 -38.19
C LYS A 332 25.47 -18.64 -38.32
N PRO A 333 25.03 -19.84 -38.73
CA PRO A 333 23.62 -20.21 -38.80
C PRO A 333 23.05 -20.55 -37.40
N PHE A 334 21.79 -20.19 -37.17
CA PHE A 334 21.05 -20.45 -35.94
C PHE A 334 19.57 -20.73 -36.25
N LYS A 335 18.86 -21.43 -35.35
CA LYS A 335 17.40 -21.51 -35.41
C LYS A 335 16.78 -20.20 -34.95
N LEU A 336 15.56 -19.90 -35.41
CA LEU A 336 14.86 -18.66 -35.04
C LEU A 336 14.78 -18.45 -33.51
N GLU A 337 14.51 -19.52 -32.75
CA GLU A 337 14.40 -19.48 -31.29
C GLU A 337 15.72 -19.11 -30.59
N GLU A 338 16.85 -19.29 -31.27
CA GLU A 338 18.21 -19.00 -30.77
C GLU A 338 18.67 -17.59 -31.16
N MET A 339 17.81 -16.82 -31.84
CA MET A 339 18.09 -15.48 -32.33
C MET A 339 17.15 -14.45 -31.70
N GLU A 340 17.64 -13.21 -31.62
CA GLU A 340 16.91 -12.04 -31.17
C GLU A 340 16.93 -11.00 -32.28
N ALA A 341 15.81 -10.29 -32.45
CA ALA A 341 15.79 -9.18 -33.39
C ALA A 341 16.34 -7.93 -32.74
N ASP A 342 17.05 -7.17 -33.54
CA ASP A 342 17.79 -5.99 -33.16
C ASP A 342 17.74 -4.97 -34.30
N HIS A 343 17.96 -3.70 -33.97
CA HIS A 343 17.94 -2.62 -34.95
C HIS A 343 19.27 -2.57 -35.71
N ILE A 344 19.23 -2.33 -37.02
CA ILE A 344 20.43 -2.10 -37.83
C ILE A 344 21.02 -0.75 -37.42
N THR A 345 20.26 0.32 -37.60
CA THR A 345 20.53 1.64 -37.03
C THR A 345 19.94 1.68 -35.62
N PRO A 346 20.76 1.84 -34.57
CA PRO A 346 20.28 1.91 -33.19
C PRO A 346 19.38 3.12 -32.94
N TRP A 347 18.62 3.06 -31.85
CA TRP A 347 17.76 4.14 -31.38
C TRP A 347 18.51 5.45 -31.11
N CYS A 348 19.69 5.36 -30.50
CA CYS A 348 20.53 6.55 -30.22
C CYS A 348 20.96 7.29 -31.50
N GLU A 349 20.90 6.62 -32.65
CA GLU A 349 21.21 7.19 -33.97
C GLU A 349 19.94 7.49 -34.79
N GLY A 350 18.74 7.39 -34.18
CA GLY A 350 17.46 7.70 -34.81
C GLY A 350 16.82 6.55 -35.60
N GLY A 351 17.27 5.31 -35.40
CA GLY A 351 16.67 4.16 -36.09
C GLY A 351 15.30 3.75 -35.54
N THR A 352 14.35 3.43 -36.42
CA THR A 352 12.94 3.11 -36.07
C THR A 352 12.62 1.61 -36.12
N THR A 353 11.54 1.15 -35.47
CA THR A 353 11.09 -0.27 -35.49
C THR A 353 10.31 -0.63 -36.77
N VAL A 354 11.00 -0.57 -37.91
CA VAL A 354 10.46 -0.95 -39.22
C VAL A 354 11.12 -2.23 -39.74
N ALA A 355 10.44 -2.94 -40.65
CA ALA A 355 10.93 -4.23 -41.13
C ALA A 355 12.32 -4.12 -41.77
N GLU A 356 12.61 -2.99 -42.43
CA GLU A 356 13.88 -2.66 -43.10
C GLU A 356 15.03 -2.45 -42.11
N ASN A 357 14.72 -1.97 -40.90
CA ASN A 357 15.70 -1.75 -39.85
C ASN A 357 15.85 -2.99 -38.92
N CYS A 358 15.13 -4.07 -39.20
CA CYS A 358 15.18 -5.30 -38.40
C CYS A 358 16.26 -6.25 -38.91
N GLN A 359 17.20 -6.63 -38.02
CA GLN A 359 18.14 -7.73 -38.22
C GLN A 359 18.03 -8.77 -37.12
N MET A 360 18.39 -10.02 -37.42
CA MET A 360 18.48 -11.11 -36.45
C MET A 360 19.94 -11.33 -36.01
N LEU A 361 20.18 -11.32 -34.71
CA LEU A 361 21.45 -11.64 -34.08
C LEU A 361 21.31 -12.89 -33.21
N CYS A 362 22.36 -13.69 -33.08
CA CYS A 362 22.36 -14.74 -32.05
C CYS A 362 22.39 -14.09 -30.65
N ARG A 363 21.82 -14.77 -29.65
CA ARG A 363 21.71 -14.23 -28.27
C ARG A 363 23.02 -13.69 -27.72
N THR A 364 24.15 -14.34 -28.01
CA THR A 364 25.48 -13.89 -27.57
C THR A 364 25.88 -12.57 -28.22
N CYS A 365 25.74 -12.46 -29.55
CA CYS A 365 26.07 -11.22 -30.26
C CYS A 365 25.13 -10.08 -29.86
N ASN A 366 23.84 -10.36 -29.65
CA ASN A 366 22.88 -9.34 -29.22
C ASN A 366 23.23 -8.76 -27.85
N ARG A 367 23.59 -9.63 -26.88
CA ARG A 367 24.03 -9.20 -25.54
C ARG A 367 25.32 -8.37 -25.58
N ILE A 368 26.28 -8.73 -26.43
CA ILE A 368 27.52 -7.97 -26.59
C ILE A 368 27.23 -6.59 -27.18
N LYS A 369 26.28 -6.50 -28.12
CA LYS A 369 25.88 -5.22 -28.73
C LYS A 369 25.13 -4.34 -27.75
N GLY A 370 24.16 -4.88 -27.00
CA GLY A 370 23.36 -4.11 -26.04
C GLY A 370 24.09 -3.74 -24.74
N GLY A 371 25.29 -4.27 -24.50
CA GLY A 371 26.17 -3.86 -23.40
C GLY A 371 27.15 -2.74 -23.76
N LYS A 372 27.11 -2.24 -25.01
CA LYS A 372 27.81 -1.06 -25.49
C LYS A 372 26.79 0.05 -25.70
#